data_AF-K6Z7E3-F1
#
_entry.id   AF-K6Z7E3-F1
#
_cell.length_a   1.000
_cell.length_b   1.000
_cell.length_c   1.000
_cell.angle_alpha   90.00
_cell.angle_beta   90.00
_cell.angle_gamma   90.00
#
_symmetry.space_group_name_H-M   'P 1'
#
loop_
_entity.id
_entity.type
_entity.pdbx_description
1 polymer ?
#
loop_
_entity_poly.entity_id
_entity_poly.type
_entity_poly.pdbx_seq_one_letter_code
_entity_poly.pdbx_strand_id
1 'polypeptide(L)'
;AALEEAGVDYEIVPINFGTGEHKAPDHLARNPFGQVPALQDGDLCIFESRAICKYACRKNKPELLKEGDLKEAAMDEALEENG
;
A
#
# COMPACT_ATOMS: atom_id res chain seq x y z
N ALA A 1 -9.04 -0.75 -4.32
CA ALA A 1 -9.55 0.44 -5.04
C ALA A 1 -8.43 1.18 -5.75
N ALA A 2 -7.38 1.66 -5.07
CA ALA A 2 -6.34 2.46 -5.71
C ALA A 2 -5.66 1.81 -6.94
N LEU A 3 -5.27 0.54 -6.88
CA LEU A 3 -4.67 -0.16 -8.03
C LEU A 3 -5.62 -0.24 -9.24
N GLU A 4 -6.91 -0.52 -8.98
CA GLU A 4 -7.96 -0.55 -10.00
C GLU A 4 -8.22 0.83 -10.62
N GLU A 5 -8.34 1.87 -9.79
CA GLU A 5 -8.58 3.25 -10.24
C GLU A 5 -7.40 3.79 -11.05
N ALA A 6 -6.19 3.41 -10.66
CA ALA A 6 -4.96 3.70 -11.36
C ALA A 6 -4.77 2.85 -12.63
N GLY A 7 -5.64 1.85 -12.88
CA GLY A 7 -5.61 1.02 -14.08
C GLY A 7 -4.38 0.12 -14.17
N VAL A 8 -3.89 -0.35 -13.02
CA VAL A 8 -2.66 -1.15 -12.92
C VAL A 8 -3.02 -2.62 -12.95
N ASP A 9 -2.35 -3.41 -13.77
CA ASP A 9 -2.42 -4.87 -13.70
C ASP A 9 -1.63 -5.37 -12.48
N TYR A 10 -2.21 -6.27 -11.70
CA TYR A 10 -1.59 -6.83 -10.51
C TYR A 10 -1.98 -8.29 -10.29
N GLU A 11 -1.12 -9.01 -9.56
CA GLU A 11 -1.41 -10.36 -9.10
C GLU A 11 -1.82 -10.33 -7.62
N ILE A 12 -2.89 -11.05 -7.27
CA ILE A 12 -3.27 -11.26 -5.88
C ILE A 12 -2.58 -12.51 -5.37
N VAL A 13 -1.69 -12.35 -4.39
CA VAL A 13 -1.14 -13.47 -3.62
C VAL A 13 -1.97 -13.63 -2.34
N PRO A 14 -2.84 -14.65 -2.24
CA PRO A 14 -3.64 -14.87 -1.04
C PRO A 14 -2.75 -15.29 0.13
N ILE A 15 -3.10 -14.84 1.34
CA ILE A 15 -2.43 -15.23 2.58
C ILE A 15 -3.42 -15.97 3.47
N ASN A 16 -3.12 -17.22 3.80
CA ASN A 16 -3.92 -18.00 4.73
C ASN A 16 -3.50 -17.74 6.18
N PHE A 17 -4.36 -17.05 6.93
CA PHE A 17 -4.14 -16.78 8.35
C PHE A 17 -4.23 -18.03 9.22
N GLY A 18 -5.04 -19.02 8.83
CA GLY A 18 -5.23 -20.26 9.58
C GLY A 18 -4.01 -21.17 9.57
N THR A 19 -3.22 -21.15 8.50
CA THR A 19 -1.93 -21.87 8.39
C THR A 19 -0.74 -21.05 8.85
N GLY A 20 -0.93 -19.75 9.11
CA GLY A 20 0.14 -18.87 9.56
C GLY A 20 1.04 -18.32 8.44
N GLU A 21 0.61 -18.33 7.17
CA GLU A 21 1.42 -17.88 6.02
C GLU A 21 1.89 -16.42 6.12
N HIS A 22 1.13 -15.56 6.79
CA HIS A 22 1.53 -14.19 7.13
C HIS A 22 2.80 -14.09 8.00
N LYS A 23 3.25 -15.20 8.60
CA LYS A 23 4.49 -15.31 9.37
C LYS A 23 5.58 -16.09 8.63
N ALA A 24 5.29 -16.60 7.44
CA ALA A 24 6.28 -17.32 6.64
C ALA A 24 7.38 -16.36 6.15
N PRO A 25 8.63 -16.83 5.97
CA PRO A 25 9.74 -16.00 5.51
C PRO A 25 9.42 -15.20 4.24
N ASP A 26 8.74 -15.82 3.28
CA ASP A 26 8.37 -15.19 2.01
C ASP A 26 7.46 -13.96 2.20
N HIS A 27 6.50 -14.01 3.15
CA HIS A 27 5.66 -12.85 3.44
C HIS A 27 6.37 -11.83 4.31
N LEU A 28 7.15 -12.27 5.29
CA LEU A 28 7.93 -11.39 6.16
C LEU A 28 8.99 -10.59 5.40
N ALA A 29 9.50 -11.11 4.28
CA ALA A 29 10.37 -10.38 3.38
C ALA A 29 9.68 -9.16 2.74
N ARG A 30 8.35 -9.20 2.55
CA ARG A 30 7.54 -8.09 2.01
C ARG A 30 6.99 -7.17 3.10
N ASN A 31 6.56 -7.73 4.22
CA ASN A 31 6.06 -6.99 5.38
C ASN A 31 6.63 -7.60 6.68
N PRO A 32 7.59 -6.94 7.34
CA PRO A 32 8.26 -7.47 8.53
C PRO A 32 7.34 -7.62 9.75
N PHE A 33 6.17 -6.97 9.74
CA PHE A 33 5.18 -7.09 10.81
C PHE A 33 4.23 -8.28 10.63
N GLY A 34 4.33 -9.00 9.50
CA GLY A 34 3.45 -10.13 9.20
C GLY A 34 1.99 -9.71 9.03
N GLN A 35 1.75 -8.48 8.58
CA GLN A 35 0.41 -7.93 8.34
C GLN A 35 0.10 -7.91 6.85
N VAL A 36 -1.16 -7.65 6.51
CA VAL A 36 -1.62 -7.36 5.15
C VAL A 36 -2.29 -5.98 5.15
N PRO A 37 -2.24 -5.23 4.04
CA PRO A 37 -1.64 -5.57 2.74
C PRO A 37 -0.10 -5.51 2.71
N ALA A 38 0.48 -6.04 1.63
CA ALA A 38 1.85 -5.79 1.19
C ALA A 38 1.87 -5.74 -0.34
N LEU A 39 2.60 -4.80 -0.93
CA LEU A 39 2.82 -4.66 -2.36
C LEU A 39 4.29 -4.91 -2.67
N GLN A 40 4.56 -5.68 -3.72
CA GLN A 40 5.89 -5.84 -4.30
C GLN A 40 5.89 -5.37 -5.75
N ASP A 41 6.87 -4.54 -6.11
CA ASP A 41 7.11 -4.05 -7.47
C ASP A 41 8.59 -4.17 -7.79
N GLY A 42 8.97 -5.27 -8.45
CA GLY A 42 10.37 -5.69 -8.56
C GLY A 42 10.99 -5.93 -7.19
N ASP A 43 12.06 -5.19 -6.88
CA ASP A 43 12.77 -5.26 -5.59
C ASP A 43 12.14 -4.35 -4.51
N LEU A 44 11.20 -3.47 -4.88
CA LEU A 44 10.54 -2.56 -3.94
C LEU A 44 9.42 -3.29 -3.21
N CYS A 45 9.45 -3.25 -1.87
CA CYS A 45 8.37 -3.71 -1.01
C CYS A 45 7.77 -2.54 -0.23
N ILE A 46 6.44 -2.44 -0.23
CA ILE A 46 5.69 -1.42 0.50
C ILE A 46 4.59 -2.13 1.30
N PHE A 47 4.48 -1.86 2.59
CA PHE A 47 3.52 -2.54 3.47
C PHE A 47 2.48 -1.62 4.10
N GLU A 48 2.68 -0.30 4.03
CA GLU A 48 1.68 0.67 4.50
C GLU A 48 0.59 0.89 3.46
N SER A 49 -0.67 0.63 3.82
CA SER A 49 -1.81 0.67 2.88
C SER A 49 -1.95 2.03 2.15
N ARG A 50 -1.79 3.14 2.88
CA ARG A 50 -1.80 4.49 2.30
C ARG A 50 -0.60 4.74 1.39
N ALA A 51 0.58 4.24 1.76
CA ALA A 51 1.78 4.36 0.94
C ALA A 51 1.64 3.55 -0.36
N ILE A 52 1.06 2.34 -0.30
CA ILE A 52 0.71 1.52 -1.47
C ILE A 52 -0.23 2.30 -2.40
N CYS A 53 -1.30 2.89 -1.87
CA CYS A 53 -2.23 3.70 -2.66
C CYS A 53 -1.54 4.90 -3.32
N LYS A 54 -0.77 5.68 -2.53
CA LYS A 54 -0.02 6.84 -3.03
C LYS A 54 0.99 6.41 -4.11
N TYR A 55 1.70 5.31 -3.91
CA TYR A 55 2.65 4.75 -4.88
C TYR A 55 1.96 4.36 -6.19
N ALA A 56 0.87 3.59 -6.12
CA ALA A 56 0.10 3.16 -7.28
C ALA A 56 -0.37 4.35 -8.12
N CYS A 57 -0.96 5.36 -7.49
CA CYS A 57 -1.40 6.57 -8.17
C CYS A 57 -0.21 7.37 -8.72
N ARG A 58 0.86 7.63 -7.93
CA ARG A 58 2.04 8.39 -8.40
C ARG A 58 2.71 7.76 -9.61
N LYS A 59 2.78 6.42 -9.65
CA LYS A 59 3.46 5.70 -10.73
C LYS A 59 2.62 5.63 -12.00
N ASN A 60 1.30 5.47 -11.89
CA ASN A 60 0.46 5.09 -13.03
C ASN A 60 -0.61 6.11 -13.40
N LYS A 61 -1.12 6.88 -12.44
CA LYS A 61 -2.19 7.85 -12.64
C LYS A 61 -2.11 9.04 -11.67
N PRO A 62 -1.08 9.89 -11.79
CA PRO A 62 -0.82 10.97 -10.85
C PRO A 62 -1.99 11.94 -10.69
N GLU A 63 -2.83 12.10 -11.70
CA GLU A 63 -4.03 12.95 -11.64
C GLU A 63 -5.08 12.49 -10.61
N LEU A 64 -5.01 11.26 -10.12
CA LEU A 64 -5.83 10.79 -8.99
C LEU A 64 -5.37 11.37 -7.65
N LEU A 65 -4.12 11.81 -7.58
CA LEU A 65 -3.62 12.54 -6.42
C LEU A 65 -4.10 13.96 -6.56
N LYS A 66 -5.21 14.28 -5.90
CA LYS A 66 -5.55 15.67 -5.67
C LYS A 66 -4.40 16.27 -4.86
N GLU A 67 -3.66 17.20 -5.45
CA GLU A 67 -2.91 18.15 -4.64
C GLU A 67 -3.96 19.06 -3.99
N GLY A 68 -4.42 18.62 -2.82
CA GLY A 68 -5.24 19.46 -1.95
C GLY A 68 -4.46 20.71 -1.56
N ASP A 69 -5.16 21.75 -1.13
CA ASP A 69 -4.47 22.90 -0.54
C ASP A 69 -3.64 22.46 0.68
N LEU A 70 -2.76 23.34 1.17
CA LEU A 70 -1.89 23.04 2.32
C LEU A 70 -2.66 22.54 3.55
N LYS A 71 -3.94 22.90 3.70
CA LYS A 71 -4.77 22.49 4.83
C LYS A 71 -5.29 21.06 4.65
N GLU A 72 -5.67 20.67 3.43
CA GLU A 72 -6.03 19.28 3.13
C GLU A 72 -4.83 18.35 3.31
N ALA A 73 -3.65 18.73 2.80
CA ALA A 73 -2.42 17.96 2.99
C ALA A 73 -2.04 17.80 4.47
N ALA A 74 -2.10 18.89 5.25
CA ALA A 74 -1.82 18.85 6.68
C ALA A 74 -2.84 18.04 7.48
N MET A 75 -4.12 18.01 7.06
CA MET A 75 -5.14 17.19 7.69
C MET A 75 -4.90 15.70 7.44
N ASP A 76 -4.52 15.35 6.20
CA ASP A 76 -4.16 13.98 5.83
C ASP A 76 -2.97 13.47 6.64
N GLU A 77 -1.96 14.32 6.90
CA GLU A 77 -0.80 14.02 7.76
C GLU A 77 -1.18 13.96 9.25
N ALA A 78 -2.03 14.85 9.75
CA ALA A 78 -2.47 14.84 11.16
C ALA A 78 -3.29 13.58 11.51
N LEU A 79 -4.01 13.02 10.54
CA LEU A 79 -4.67 11.72 10.68
C LEU A 79 -3.66 10.55 10.71
N GLU A 80 -2.45 10.71 10.17
CA GLU A 80 -1.39 9.70 10.19
C GLU A 80 -0.69 9.60 11.57
N GLU A 81 -0.62 10.69 12.35
CA GLU A 81 0.03 10.69 13.68
C GLU A 81 -0.85 10.14 14.82
N ASN A 82 -2.15 9.92 14.59
CA ASN A 82 -3.11 9.46 15.60
C ASN A 82 -3.63 8.02 15.38
N GLY A 83 -3.01 7.27 14.47
CA GLY A 83 -3.37 5.89 14.11
C GLY A 83 -2.58 4.83 14.85
#